data_AF-A0A9N8EUD5-F1
#
_entry.id   AF-A0A9N8EUD5-F1
#
_cell.length_a   1.000
_cell.length_b   1.000
_cell.length_c   1.000
_cell.angle_alpha   90.00
_cell.angle_beta   90.00
_cell.angle_gamma   90.00
#
_symmetry.space_group_name_H-M   'P 1'
#
loop_
_entity.id
_entity.type
_entity.pdbx_description
1 polymer ?
#
loop_
_entity_poly.entity_id
_entity_poly.type
_entity_poly.pdbx_seq_one_letter_code
_entity_poly.pdbx_strand_id
1 'polypeptide(L)'
;MGSSASKQANGPTFKEKIKASVEEEISRKMMQQREINMALNIARARDMLQIYGSIYATGVTGLLTARIAGRPVPHLAAIPVLGGGIVLGNMFDMAYGNKMARVCREAEYILENEKPRFVPFKQAPFARFYSDDDKSVFFDQATPVGDLFPSNLYSREYAPGTQPAEKK
;
A
#
# COMPACT_ATOMS: atom_id res chain seq x y z
N MET A 1 42.12 -7.81 -47.42
CA MET A 1 42.42 -6.46 -46.89
C MET A 1 41.12 -5.92 -46.30
N GLY A 2 40.99 -5.98 -44.98
CA GLY A 2 39.77 -5.63 -44.25
C GLY A 2 39.63 -4.12 -44.12
N SER A 3 38.50 -3.59 -44.60
CA SER A 3 38.11 -2.19 -44.39
C SER A 3 37.40 -2.09 -43.04
N SER A 4 38.14 -1.70 -42.02
CA SER A 4 37.65 -1.31 -40.71
C SER A 4 36.92 0.03 -40.82
N ALA A 5 35.62 -0.03 -41.13
CA ALA A 5 34.72 1.10 -41.05
C ALA A 5 34.53 1.46 -39.56
N SER A 6 35.11 2.60 -39.18
CA SER A 6 34.98 3.24 -37.89
C SER A 6 33.51 3.45 -37.53
N LYS A 7 33.02 2.76 -36.50
CA LYS A 7 31.78 3.10 -35.79
C LYS A 7 31.89 4.56 -35.32
N GLN A 8 31.23 5.49 -36.01
CA GLN A 8 30.96 6.83 -35.49
C GLN A 8 30.13 6.69 -34.21
N ALA A 9 30.77 6.88 -33.07
CA ALA A 9 30.10 7.15 -31.81
C ALA A 9 29.54 8.57 -31.85
N ASN A 10 28.42 8.77 -32.56
CA ASN A 10 27.67 10.00 -32.47
C ASN A 10 27.09 10.07 -31.04
N GLY A 11 27.63 10.96 -30.22
CA GLY A 11 27.09 11.25 -28.89
C GLY A 11 25.62 11.73 -28.99
N PRO A 12 24.84 11.61 -27.91
CA PRO A 12 23.42 11.90 -27.95
C PRO A 12 23.16 13.33 -28.41
N THR A 13 22.29 13.46 -29.40
CA THR A 13 21.89 14.71 -30.03
C THR A 13 21.25 15.61 -28.98
N PHE A 14 21.40 16.94 -29.07
CA PHE A 14 20.80 17.90 -28.12
C PHE A 14 19.30 17.64 -27.85
N LYS A 15 18.54 17.27 -28.89
CA LYS A 15 17.13 16.87 -28.79
C LYS A 15 16.91 15.62 -27.91
N GLU A 16 17.83 14.65 -27.96
CA GLU A 16 17.77 13.42 -27.16
C GLU A 16 18.09 13.71 -25.69
N LYS A 17 19.05 14.61 -25.43
CA LYS A 17 19.35 15.08 -24.06
C LYS A 17 18.15 15.79 -23.42
N ILE A 18 17.44 16.63 -24.17
CA ILE A 18 16.22 17.29 -23.71
C ILE A 18 15.12 16.25 -23.43
N LYS A 19 14.87 15.33 -24.37
CA LYS A 19 13.86 14.27 -24.18
C LYS A 19 14.15 13.40 -22.96
N ALA A 20 15.41 13.00 -22.77
CA ALA A 20 15.83 12.20 -21.63
C ALA A 20 15.62 12.93 -20.29
N SER A 21 15.96 14.23 -20.24
CA SER A 21 15.75 15.05 -19.04
C SER A 21 14.26 15.19 -18.70
N VAL A 22 13.42 15.45 -19.70
CA VAL A 22 11.96 15.55 -19.54
C VAL A 22 11.35 14.22 -19.09
N GLU A 23 11.76 13.10 -19.70
CA GLU A 23 11.30 11.76 -19.31
C GLU A 23 11.68 11.43 -17.86
N GLU A 24 12.88 11.83 -17.43
CA GLU A 24 13.34 11.66 -16.05
C GLU A 24 12.50 12.50 -15.07
N GLU A 25 12.21 13.76 -15.40
CA GLU A 25 11.32 14.60 -14.59
C GLU A 25 9.89 14.04 -14.50
N ILE A 26 9.34 13.57 -15.62
CA ILE A 26 8.01 12.95 -15.67
C ILE A 26 7.98 11.71 -14.77
N SER A 27 8.98 10.85 -14.89
CA SER A 27 9.04 9.61 -14.11
C SER A 27 9.27 9.85 -12.61
N ARG A 28 10.01 10.90 -12.21
CA ARG A 28 10.07 11.35 -10.81
C ARG A 28 8.71 11.83 -10.30
N LYS A 29 7.98 12.64 -11.07
CA LYS A 29 6.64 13.12 -10.67
C LYS A 29 5.64 11.96 -10.53
N MET A 30 5.68 10.99 -11.44
CA MET A 30 4.84 9.78 -11.36
C MET A 30 5.14 8.96 -10.11
N MET A 31 6.41 8.83 -9.73
CA MET A 31 6.82 8.16 -8.49
C MET A 31 6.29 8.90 -7.26
N GLN A 32 6.45 10.22 -7.18
CA GLN A 32 5.92 11.03 -6.07
C GLN A 32 4.39 10.90 -5.96
N GLN A 33 3.67 10.98 -7.08
CA GLN A 33 2.22 10.79 -7.10
C GLN A 33 1.81 9.40 -6.60
N ARG A 34 2.61 8.36 -6.92
CA ARG A 34 2.38 7.00 -6.41
C ARG A 34 2.58 6.92 -4.90
N GLU A 35 3.65 7.51 -4.36
CA GLU A 35 3.89 7.57 -2.92
C GLU A 35 2.74 8.30 -2.20
N ILE A 36 2.30 9.44 -2.73
CA ILE A 36 1.15 10.20 -2.20
C ILE A 36 -0.13 9.35 -2.22
N ASN A 37 -0.40 8.65 -3.32
CA ASN A 37 -1.57 7.78 -3.42
C ASN A 37 -1.51 6.60 -2.45
N MET A 38 -0.31 6.02 -2.23
CA MET A 38 -0.11 4.97 -1.23
C MET A 38 -0.33 5.51 0.18
N ALA A 39 0.22 6.68 0.50
CA ALA A 39 0.03 7.34 1.79
C ALA A 39 -1.46 7.61 2.08
N LEU A 40 -2.17 8.19 1.10
CA LEU A 40 -3.61 8.45 1.21
C LEU A 40 -4.42 7.17 1.41
N ASN A 41 -4.06 6.08 0.73
CA ASN A 41 -4.74 4.80 0.91
C ASN A 41 -4.53 4.24 2.33
N ILE A 42 -3.32 4.33 2.88
CA ILE A 42 -3.03 3.90 4.24
C ILE A 42 -3.75 4.79 5.26
N ALA A 43 -3.71 6.12 5.08
CA ALA A 43 -4.41 7.07 5.94
C ALA A 43 -5.92 6.82 5.97
N ARG A 44 -6.55 6.61 4.81
CA ARG A 44 -7.97 6.23 4.73
C ARG A 44 -8.23 4.89 5.40
N ALA A 45 -7.35 3.90 5.23
CA ALA A 45 -7.52 2.60 5.87
C ALA A 45 -7.46 2.70 7.41
N ARG A 46 -6.54 3.52 7.96
CA ARG A 46 -6.45 3.80 9.41
C ARG A 46 -7.74 4.41 9.96
N ASP A 47 -8.22 5.43 9.28
CA ASP A 47 -9.44 6.13 9.65
C ASP A 47 -10.69 5.22 9.55
N MET A 48 -10.77 4.40 8.49
CA MET A 48 -11.82 3.38 8.37
C MET A 48 -11.73 2.36 9.50
N LEU A 49 -10.54 1.86 9.83
CA LEU A 49 -10.36 0.91 10.92
C LEU A 49 -10.83 1.49 12.26
N GLN A 50 -10.60 2.78 12.52
CA GLN A 50 -11.07 3.45 13.74
C GLN A 50 -12.61 3.46 13.82
N ILE A 51 -13.28 3.81 12.72
CA ILE A 51 -14.74 3.95 12.70
C ILE A 51 -15.40 2.58 12.65
N TYR A 52 -15.01 1.72 11.70
CA TYR A 52 -15.56 0.37 11.60
C TYR A 52 -15.21 -0.49 12.82
N GLY A 53 -13.98 -0.42 13.30
CA GLY A 53 -13.53 -1.16 14.47
C GLY A 53 -14.32 -0.80 15.72
N SER A 54 -14.58 0.48 15.96
CA SER A 54 -15.38 0.91 17.11
C SER A 54 -16.84 0.45 17.02
N ILE A 55 -17.47 0.54 15.84
CA ILE A 55 -18.84 0.05 15.61
C ILE A 55 -18.90 -1.46 15.77
N TYR A 56 -17.95 -2.19 15.17
CA TYR A 56 -17.89 -3.64 15.24
C TYR A 56 -17.70 -4.11 16.69
N ALA A 57 -16.73 -3.53 17.40
CA ALA A 57 -16.47 -3.85 18.80
C ALA A 57 -17.69 -3.56 19.69
N THR A 58 -18.31 -2.39 19.51
CA THR A 58 -19.52 -2.00 20.27
C THR A 58 -20.69 -2.91 19.93
N GLY A 59 -20.88 -3.24 18.65
CA GLY A 59 -21.93 -4.11 18.16
C GLY A 59 -21.80 -5.53 18.69
N VAL A 60 -20.62 -6.13 18.57
CA VAL A 60 -20.36 -7.49 19.09
C VAL A 60 -20.50 -7.53 20.61
N THR A 61 -19.93 -6.56 21.33
CA THR A 61 -20.02 -6.51 22.80
C THR A 61 -21.47 -6.30 23.26
N GLY A 62 -22.21 -5.42 22.60
CA GLY A 62 -23.61 -5.16 22.87
C GLY A 62 -24.50 -6.39 22.61
N LEU A 63 -24.29 -7.08 21.50
CA LEU A 63 -25.00 -8.32 21.17
C LEU A 63 -24.67 -9.44 22.17
N LEU A 64 -23.39 -9.61 22.51
CA LEU A 64 -22.96 -10.62 23.47
C LEU A 64 -23.58 -10.37 24.86
N THR A 65 -23.54 -9.12 25.32
CA THR A 65 -24.11 -8.72 26.62
C THR A 65 -25.63 -8.89 26.63
N ALA A 66 -26.32 -8.49 25.56
CA ALA A 66 -27.78 -8.68 25.43
C ALA A 66 -28.16 -10.16 25.49
N ARG A 67 -27.37 -11.03 24.86
CA ARG A 67 -27.62 -12.48 24.85
C ARG A 67 -27.40 -13.11 26.22
N ILE A 68 -26.34 -12.72 26.93
CA ILE A 68 -26.04 -13.15 28.31
C ILE A 68 -27.13 -12.66 29.26
N ALA A 69 -27.61 -11.43 29.09
CA ALA A 69 -28.67 -10.84 29.90
C ALA A 69 -30.09 -11.32 29.54
N GLY A 70 -30.24 -12.30 28.63
CA GLY A 70 -31.54 -12.85 28.23
C GLY A 70 -32.45 -11.86 27.51
N ARG A 71 -31.92 -10.76 26.98
CA ARG A 71 -32.70 -9.73 26.28
C ARG A 71 -32.89 -10.09 24.81
N PRO A 72 -33.99 -9.62 24.18
CA PRO A 72 -34.23 -9.87 22.76
C PRO A 72 -33.10 -9.22 21.93
N VAL A 73 -32.50 -10.03 21.07
CA VAL A 73 -31.46 -9.58 20.13
C VAL A 73 -32.15 -8.86 18.97
N PRO A 74 -31.68 -7.68 18.55
CA PRO A 74 -32.26 -6.97 17.42
C PRO A 74 -32.23 -7.83 16.14
N HIS A 75 -33.28 -7.72 15.33
CA HIS A 75 -33.46 -8.51 14.11
C HIS A 75 -32.26 -8.31 13.17
N LEU A 76 -31.86 -9.35 12.42
CA LEU A 76 -30.73 -9.29 11.47
C LEU A 76 -30.83 -8.11 10.49
N ALA A 77 -32.05 -7.66 10.16
CA ALA A 77 -32.32 -6.49 9.33
C ALA A 77 -31.88 -5.14 9.94
N ALA A 78 -31.71 -5.04 11.26
CA ALA A 78 -31.23 -3.82 11.92
C ALA A 78 -29.70 -3.63 11.77
N ILE A 79 -28.97 -4.73 11.49
CA ILE A 79 -27.51 -4.71 11.39
C ILE A 79 -27.03 -3.90 10.17
N PRO A 80 -27.57 -4.07 8.95
CA PRO A 80 -27.22 -3.23 7.81
C PRO A 80 -27.62 -1.76 7.98
N VAL A 81 -28.71 -1.46 8.68
CA VAL A 81 -29.19 -0.08 8.87
C VAL A 81 -28.28 0.68 9.82
N LEU A 82 -27.90 0.08 10.95
CA LEU A 82 -27.00 0.72 11.93
C LEU A 82 -25.56 0.75 11.43
N GLY A 83 -25.04 -0.39 10.96
CA GLY A 83 -23.70 -0.47 10.42
C GLY A 83 -23.55 0.39 9.15
N GLY A 84 -24.43 0.19 8.17
CA GLY A 84 -24.41 0.92 6.90
C GLY A 84 -24.73 2.41 7.06
N GLY A 85 -25.62 2.80 7.97
CA GLY A 85 -25.93 4.21 8.23
C GLY A 85 -24.71 4.99 8.74
N ILE A 86 -23.91 4.40 9.63
CA ILE A 86 -22.69 5.07 10.12
C ILE A 86 -21.62 5.09 9.03
N VAL A 87 -21.51 4.05 8.20
CA VAL A 87 -20.62 4.05 7.03
C VAL A 87 -21.00 5.13 6.03
N LEU A 88 -22.29 5.29 5.74
CA LEU A 88 -22.79 6.34 4.87
C LEU A 88 -22.51 7.73 5.45
N GLY A 89 -22.72 7.93 6.75
CA GLY A 89 -22.35 9.17 7.43
C GLY A 89 -20.85 9.45 7.34
N ASN A 90 -20.03 8.40 7.46
CA ASN A 90 -18.59 8.49 7.31
C ASN A 90 -18.16 8.86 5.87
N MET A 91 -18.81 8.27 4.87
CA MET A 91 -18.62 8.62 3.45
C MET A 91 -19.08 10.05 3.17
N PHE A 92 -20.17 10.48 3.78
CA PHE A 92 -20.71 11.83 3.65
C PHE A 92 -19.74 12.88 4.21
N ASP A 93 -19.19 12.68 5.41
CA ASP A 93 -18.18 13.57 6.00
C ASP A 93 -16.86 13.56 5.22
N MET A 94 -16.48 12.44 4.60
CA MET A 94 -15.35 12.43 3.66
C MET A 94 -15.64 13.17 2.36
N ALA A 95 -16.85 13.07 1.81
CA ALA A 95 -17.19 13.70 0.54
C ALA A 95 -17.38 15.22 0.67
N TYR A 96 -17.98 15.68 1.78
CA TYR A 96 -18.42 17.07 1.93
C TYR A 96 -17.93 17.77 3.19
N GLY A 97 -17.40 17.02 4.17
CA GLY A 97 -16.96 17.57 5.44
C GLY A 97 -15.45 17.76 5.54
N ASN A 98 -14.97 17.96 6.77
CA ASN A 98 -13.55 18.28 7.05
C ASN A 98 -12.68 17.02 7.19
N LYS A 99 -13.28 15.83 7.04
CA LYS A 99 -12.59 14.57 7.30
C LYS A 99 -11.44 14.32 6.35
N MET A 100 -11.59 14.71 5.08
CA MET A 100 -10.50 14.61 4.10
C MET A 100 -9.27 15.43 4.48
N ALA A 101 -9.42 16.59 5.12
CA ALA A 101 -8.27 17.38 5.57
C ALA A 101 -7.46 16.63 6.65
N ARG A 102 -8.12 15.90 7.55
CA ARG A 102 -7.43 15.06 8.55
C ARG A 102 -6.72 13.87 7.90
N VAL A 103 -7.38 13.23 6.93
CA VAL A 103 -6.78 12.14 6.15
C VAL A 103 -5.56 12.62 5.37
N CYS A 104 -5.60 13.82 4.79
CA CYS A 104 -4.44 14.42 4.13
C CYS A 104 -3.29 14.67 5.10
N ARG A 105 -3.57 15.22 6.30
CA ARG A 105 -2.54 15.42 7.33
C ARG A 105 -1.91 14.11 7.80
N GLU A 106 -2.71 13.06 7.96
CA GLU A 106 -2.20 11.72 8.28
C GLU A 106 -1.35 11.16 7.13
N ALA A 107 -1.74 11.41 5.88
CA ALA A 107 -0.95 11.01 4.72
C ALA A 107 0.40 11.75 4.64
N GLU A 108 0.45 13.04 4.98
CA GLU A 108 1.69 13.81 5.13
C GLU A 108 2.59 13.20 6.21
N TYR A 109 2.04 12.90 7.38
CA TYR A 109 2.77 12.23 8.46
C TYR A 109 3.35 10.88 8.01
N ILE A 110 2.59 10.07 7.26
CA ILE A 110 3.05 8.78 6.73
C ILE A 110 4.17 8.97 5.69
N LEU A 111 4.08 9.98 4.82
CA LEU A 111 5.11 10.28 3.82
C LEU A 111 6.45 10.65 4.47
N GLU A 112 6.40 11.39 5.58
CA GLU A 112 7.59 11.87 6.28
C GLU A 112 8.20 10.82 7.23
N ASN A 113 7.36 10.07 7.95
CA ASN A 113 7.81 9.23 9.08
C ASN A 113 7.68 7.73 8.81
N GLU A 114 6.81 7.31 7.90
CA GLU A 114 6.48 5.91 7.65
C GLU A 114 6.64 5.50 6.19
N LYS A 115 7.45 6.25 5.43
CA LYS A 115 7.80 5.93 4.04
C LYS A 115 8.18 4.46 3.83
N PRO A 116 8.93 3.78 4.74
CA PRO A 116 9.26 2.35 4.67
C PRO A 116 8.09 1.40 4.40
N ARG A 117 6.87 1.80 4.78
CA ARG A 117 5.64 1.03 4.58
C ARG A 117 5.27 0.90 3.11
N PHE A 118 5.76 1.79 2.27
CA PHE A 118 5.55 1.71 0.83
C PHE A 118 6.49 0.66 0.30
N VAL A 119 5.98 -0.55 0.06
CA VAL A 119 6.75 -1.63 -0.55
C VAL A 119 6.56 -1.55 -2.09
N PRO A 120 7.42 -0.84 -2.85
CA PRO A 120 7.40 -0.95 -4.29
C PRO A 120 7.77 -2.39 -4.69
N PHE A 121 7.27 -2.88 -5.82
CA PHE A 121 7.82 -4.10 -6.39
C PHE A 121 9.27 -3.85 -6.81
N LYS A 122 10.18 -4.80 -6.55
CA LYS A 122 11.60 -4.71 -6.98
C LYS A 122 11.76 -4.44 -8.48
N GLN A 123 10.81 -4.90 -9.29
CA GLN A 123 10.76 -4.74 -10.74
C GLN A 123 10.15 -3.41 -11.19
N ALA A 124 9.79 -2.52 -10.26
CA ALA A 124 9.14 -1.29 -10.64
C ALA A 124 10.09 -0.35 -11.41
N PRO A 125 9.65 0.27 -12.51
CA PRO A 125 10.50 1.13 -13.36
C PRO A 125 11.07 2.35 -12.62
N PHE A 126 10.43 2.75 -11.52
CA PHE A 126 10.86 3.84 -10.65
C PHE A 126 11.77 3.41 -9.49
N ALA A 127 12.10 2.12 -9.34
CA ALA A 127 13.00 1.65 -8.28
C ALA A 127 14.39 2.31 -8.35
N ARG A 128 14.81 2.74 -9.55
CA ARG A 128 16.05 3.48 -9.80
C ARG A 128 16.13 4.85 -9.11
N PHE A 129 15.00 5.43 -8.73
CA PHE A 129 14.93 6.76 -8.13
C PHE A 129 15.11 6.76 -6.60
N TYR A 130 15.09 5.58 -5.98
CA TYR A 130 15.38 5.45 -4.56
C TYR A 130 16.88 5.45 -4.32
N SER A 131 17.29 6.04 -3.19
CA SER A 131 18.66 5.90 -2.68
C SER A 131 18.92 4.44 -2.26
N ASP A 132 20.17 4.02 -2.16
CA ASP A 132 20.46 2.64 -1.74
C ASP A 132 20.06 2.38 -0.28
N ASP A 133 20.11 3.42 0.56
CA ASP A 133 19.59 3.39 1.93
C ASP A 133 18.07 3.15 1.94
N ASP A 134 17.32 3.90 1.13
CA ASP A 134 15.87 3.73 0.96
C ASP A 134 15.51 2.31 0.51
N LYS A 135 16.26 1.77 -0.46
CA LYS A 135 16.04 0.40 -0.97
C LYS A 135 16.24 -0.64 0.12
N SER A 136 17.25 -0.48 0.99
CA SER A 136 17.50 -1.42 2.07
C SER A 136 16.31 -1.53 3.03
N VAL A 137 15.62 -0.41 3.26
CA VAL A 137 14.47 -0.33 4.16
C VAL A 137 13.17 -0.78 3.48
N PHE A 138 12.96 -0.41 2.20
CA PHE A 138 11.77 -0.82 1.45
C PHE A 138 11.74 -2.29 1.06
N PHE A 139 12.91 -2.91 0.90
CA PHE A 139 13.04 -4.29 0.44
C PHE A 139 13.50 -5.26 1.53
N ASP A 140 13.29 -4.88 2.80
CA ASP A 140 13.41 -5.83 3.91
C ASP A 140 12.57 -7.08 3.62
N GLN A 141 13.01 -8.25 4.12
CA GLN A 141 12.38 -9.54 3.84
C GLN A 141 11.02 -9.64 4.54
N ALA A 142 10.00 -8.96 4.01
CA ALA A 142 8.62 -9.23 4.37
C ALA A 142 8.26 -10.63 3.88
N THR A 143 7.70 -11.45 4.78
CA THR A 143 7.15 -12.76 4.42
C THR A 143 6.04 -12.57 3.39
N PRO A 144 6.11 -13.22 2.21
CA PRO A 144 5.01 -13.23 1.26
C PRO A 144 3.70 -13.62 1.94
N VAL A 145 2.59 -13.00 1.53
CA VAL A 145 1.27 -13.29 2.11
C VAL A 145 0.92 -14.78 1.98
N GLY A 146 1.37 -15.43 0.90
CA GLY A 146 1.17 -16.87 0.67
C GLY A 146 1.80 -17.77 1.74
N ASP A 147 2.85 -17.29 2.42
CA ASP A 147 3.59 -18.06 3.42
C ASP A 147 3.05 -17.85 4.84
N LEU A 148 2.17 -16.87 5.04
CA LEU A 148 1.46 -16.66 6.30
C LEU A 148 0.36 -17.71 6.48
N PHE A 149 0.06 -18.06 7.74
CA PHE A 149 -1.13 -18.84 8.07
C PHE A 149 -2.40 -18.01 7.79
N PRO A 150 -3.48 -18.56 7.20
CA PRO A 150 -3.71 -19.95 6.81
C PRO A 150 -3.34 -20.29 5.36
N SER A 151 -2.80 -19.34 4.59
CA SER A 151 -2.48 -19.52 3.17
C SER A 151 -1.39 -20.56 2.89
N ASN A 152 -0.46 -20.76 3.85
CA ASN A 152 0.55 -21.81 3.79
C ASN A 152 -0.01 -23.25 3.86
N LEU A 153 -1.27 -23.43 4.26
CA LEU A 153 -1.94 -24.74 4.23
C LEU A 153 -2.30 -25.18 2.82
N TYR A 154 -2.49 -24.22 1.90
CA TYR A 154 -2.97 -24.47 0.54
C TYR A 154 -1.96 -24.06 -0.54
N SER A 155 -1.05 -23.14 -0.22
CA SER A 155 0.02 -22.71 -1.13
C SER A 155 1.27 -23.53 -0.88
N ARG A 156 1.78 -24.25 -1.89
CA ARG A 156 3.13 -24.81 -1.83
C ARG A 156 4.12 -23.66 -1.73
N GLU A 157 5.05 -23.76 -0.78
CA GLU A 157 6.19 -22.86 -0.63
C GLU A 157 6.98 -22.83 -1.95
N TYR A 158 6.81 -21.76 -2.74
CA TYR A 158 7.69 -21.50 -3.87
C TYR A 158 8.90 -20.76 -3.30
N ALA A 159 9.89 -21.50 -2.84
CA ALA A 159 11.15 -20.95 -2.36
C ALA A 159 12.07 -20.63 -3.56
N PRO A 160 12.28 -19.36 -3.94
CA PRO A 160 13.32 -19.05 -4.90
C PRO A 160 14.66 -19.02 -4.14
N GLY A 161 15.40 -20.13 -4.17
CA GLY A 161 16.86 -20.09 -4.06
C GLY A 161 17.55 -20.65 -2.81
N THR A 162 16.87 -21.28 -1.85
CA THR A 162 17.59 -22.01 -0.79
C THR A 162 17.84 -23.45 -1.24
N GLN A 163 19.06 -23.75 -1.67
CA GLN A 163 19.52 -25.13 -1.82
C GLN A 163 19.28 -25.86 -0.50
N PRO A 164 18.65 -27.05 -0.49
CA PRO A 164 18.45 -27.80 0.74
C PRO A 164 19.82 -28.16 1.30
N ALA A 165 20.09 -27.73 2.53
CA ALA A 165 21.29 -28.09 3.27
C ALA A 165 21.46 -29.62 3.24
N GLU A 166 22.58 -30.05 2.67
CA GLU A 166 23.06 -31.43 2.65
C GLU A 166 23.10 -31.95 4.09
N LYS A 167 22.16 -32.84 4.43
CA LYS A 167 22.20 -33.57 5.69
C LYS A 167 23.32 -34.61 5.60
N LYS A 168 24.39 -34.38 6.36
CA LYS A 168 25.36 -35.41 6.74
C LYS A 168 24.74 -36.46 7.65
#